data_AF-A0A955PKN8-F1
#
_entry.id   AF-A0A955PKN8-F1
#
_cell.length_a   1.000
_cell.length_b   1.000
_cell.length_c   1.000
_cell.angle_alpha   90.00
_cell.angle_beta   90.00
_cell.angle_gamma   90.00
#
_symmetry.space_group_name_H-M   'P 1'
#
loop_
_entity.id
_entity.type
_entity.pdbx_description
1 polymer ?
#
loop_
_entity_poly.entity_id
_entity_poly.type
_entity_poly.pdbx_seq_one_letter_code
_entity_poly.pdbx_strand_id
1 'polypeptide(L)'
;RDFFSLIPPEDWALWEGHPLVWLYASVYASAFDETLFPETKARFSNEFFGRTPWFVANLDWLGAGADWDYRWGGSIQPTFLSINSIGPGFDNSGAIGEPKGSRVEREREDGKFYRNAWERALRSGAPLTVIETWNELHEGTEICPTVEYGDQYLQMTARYVNQYKNDSDSKPLAGPFMGKASVVWPGTQIETGMTPVNAADGEFRITETADGLLAEMQSSYLYFDVDDSFAFATHDPMEATIEYYDLPDRFGRIFIEYDSWDRDANFHGIYKNSEEIPLTGSFQWKTATVELPSARLANNQNEGADLRIVGPRGIRIRKVELNKTGEEKDPAE
;
A
#
# COMPACT_ATOMS: atom_id res chain seq x y z
N ARG A 1 18.67 7.41 23.25
CA ARG A 1 19.73 8.15 23.96
C ARG A 1 21.11 7.62 23.59
N ASP A 2 21.46 6.39 23.96
CA ASP A 2 22.80 5.82 23.78
C ASP A 2 23.36 5.97 22.35
N PHE A 3 22.57 5.65 21.32
CA PHE A 3 22.97 5.85 19.92
C PHE A 3 23.43 7.30 19.64
N PHE A 4 22.57 8.28 19.91
CA PHE A 4 22.85 9.70 19.66
C PHE A 4 23.91 10.29 20.61
N SER A 5 24.16 9.68 21.78
CA SER A 5 25.26 10.08 22.66
C SER A 5 26.63 9.56 22.17
N LEU A 6 26.66 8.51 21.34
CA LEU A 6 27.89 7.88 20.86
C LEU A 6 28.31 8.35 19.46
N ILE A 7 27.36 8.78 18.63
CA ILE A 7 27.62 9.28 17.28
C ILE A 7 27.71 10.81 17.31
N PRO A 8 28.76 11.43 16.73
CA PRO A 8 28.85 12.89 16.63
C PRO A 8 27.64 13.49 15.88
N PRO A 9 27.10 14.64 16.30
CA PRO A 9 25.93 15.25 15.66
C PRO A 9 26.08 15.54 14.16
N GLU A 10 27.29 15.74 13.68
CA GLU A 10 27.62 15.92 12.26
C GLU A 10 27.41 14.66 11.41
N ASP A 11 27.42 13.48 12.02
CA ASP A 11 27.24 12.18 11.36
C ASP A 11 25.79 11.66 11.48
N TRP A 12 24.89 12.42 12.12
CA TRP A 12 23.49 12.03 12.24
C TRP A 12 22.77 12.15 10.89
N ALA A 13 21.93 11.17 10.57
CA ALA A 13 20.97 11.31 9.50
C ALA A 13 19.88 12.31 9.93
N LEU A 14 19.74 13.40 9.16
CA LEU A 14 18.77 14.46 9.44
C LEU A 14 17.76 14.58 8.30
N TRP A 15 16.50 14.83 8.66
CA TRP A 15 15.46 15.34 7.76
C TRP A 15 15.09 16.76 8.19
N GLU A 16 15.32 17.75 7.34
CA GLU A 16 15.05 19.17 7.66
C GLU A 16 15.64 19.64 9.02
N GLY A 17 16.79 19.08 9.40
CA GLY A 17 17.45 19.37 10.68
C GLY A 17 17.02 18.50 11.86
N HIS A 18 15.97 17.69 11.71
CA HIS A 18 15.49 16.73 12.69
C HIS A 18 16.22 15.39 12.57
N PRO A 19 16.80 14.84 13.66
CA PRO A 19 17.37 13.50 13.64
C PRO A 19 16.32 12.44 13.29
N LEU A 20 16.57 11.63 12.27
CA LEU A 20 15.67 10.54 11.91
C LEU A 20 15.76 9.41 12.94
N VAL A 21 14.61 8.93 13.40
CA VAL A 21 14.50 7.73 14.24
C VAL A 21 13.54 6.77 13.56
N TRP A 22 14.08 5.63 13.14
CA TRP A 22 13.33 4.58 12.46
C TRP A 22 12.93 3.48 13.44
N LEU A 23 11.65 3.16 13.50
CA LEU A 23 11.11 2.14 14.38
C LEU A 23 10.66 0.93 13.56
N TYR A 24 11.30 -0.20 13.82
CA TYR A 24 10.85 -1.51 13.34
C TYR A 24 9.52 -1.90 14.01
N ALA A 25 8.95 -3.05 13.65
CA ALA A 25 7.70 -3.58 14.19
C ALA A 25 7.55 -3.40 15.72
N SER A 26 6.35 -3.02 16.14
CA SER A 26 6.00 -2.75 17.55
C SER A 26 5.88 -4.02 18.40
N VAL A 27 6.12 -5.21 17.83
CA VAL A 27 5.99 -6.52 18.50
C VAL A 27 6.80 -6.68 19.80
N TYR A 28 7.85 -5.87 19.99
CA TYR A 28 8.67 -5.85 21.21
C TYR A 28 8.32 -4.71 22.18
N ALA A 29 7.39 -3.83 21.79
CA ALA A 29 6.89 -2.73 22.60
C ALA A 29 5.51 -3.09 23.18
N SER A 30 5.21 -2.55 24.34
CA SER A 30 3.89 -2.71 24.98
C SER A 30 3.50 -1.41 25.68
N ALA A 31 2.20 -1.13 25.76
CA ALA A 31 1.64 0.00 26.50
C ALA A 31 2.15 1.38 26.04
N PHE A 32 2.27 1.58 24.73
CA PHE A 32 2.41 2.91 24.15
C PHE A 32 1.03 3.49 23.78
N ASP A 33 0.97 4.81 23.70
CA ASP A 33 -0.20 5.60 23.32
C ASP A 33 0.27 6.88 22.60
N GLU A 34 -0.65 7.80 22.34
CA GLU A 34 -0.39 9.05 21.62
C GLU A 34 0.63 9.98 22.31
N THR A 35 0.99 9.71 23.56
CA THR A 35 1.96 10.50 24.32
C THR A 35 3.41 10.10 24.06
N LEU A 36 3.64 8.90 23.51
CA LEU A 36 4.99 8.31 23.36
C LEU A 36 5.95 9.24 22.60
N PHE A 37 5.60 9.63 21.37
CA PHE A 37 6.49 10.45 20.56
C PHE A 37 6.57 11.91 21.03
N PRO A 38 5.46 12.60 21.41
CA PRO A 38 5.55 13.93 22.00
C PRO A 38 6.46 14.01 23.23
N GLU A 39 6.34 13.07 24.18
CA GLU A 39 7.22 13.03 25.35
C GLU A 39 8.67 12.73 24.97
N THR A 40 8.88 11.81 24.03
CA THR A 40 10.23 11.46 23.58
C THR A 40 10.89 12.66 22.91
N LYS A 41 10.16 13.42 22.08
CA LYS A 41 10.66 14.66 21.46
C LYS A 41 11.06 15.70 22.51
N ALA A 42 10.22 15.92 23.52
CA ALA A 42 10.51 16.86 24.60
C ALA A 42 11.77 16.47 25.39
N ARG A 43 11.91 15.19 25.75
CA ARG A 43 13.10 14.69 26.45
C ARG A 43 14.34 14.77 25.59
N PHE A 44 14.24 14.40 24.32
CA PHE A 44 15.35 14.47 23.37
C PHE A 44 15.85 15.91 23.20
N SER A 45 14.94 16.88 23.07
CA SER A 45 15.28 18.30 22.94
C SER A 45 16.08 18.84 24.12
N ASN A 46 15.71 18.42 25.34
CA ASN A 46 16.44 18.79 26.56
C ASN A 46 17.87 18.22 26.60
N GLU A 47 18.11 17.06 25.99
CA GLU A 47 19.40 16.38 26.01
C GLU A 47 20.30 16.75 24.81
N PHE A 48 19.72 17.05 23.65
CA PHE A 48 20.44 17.14 22.38
C PHE A 48 20.22 18.50 21.70
N PHE A 49 20.76 19.55 22.31
CA PHE A 49 20.90 20.90 21.72
C PHE A 49 19.58 21.51 21.21
N GLY A 50 18.45 21.19 21.84
CA GLY A 50 17.13 21.68 21.44
C GLY A 50 16.52 20.97 20.22
N ARG A 51 17.20 19.99 19.62
CA ARG A 51 16.69 19.26 18.44
C ARG A 51 15.56 18.33 18.81
N THR A 52 14.61 18.12 17.92
CA THR A 52 13.57 17.10 18.08
C THR A 52 13.71 16.03 17.00
N PRO A 53 13.61 14.74 17.35
CA PRO A 53 13.65 13.67 16.36
C PRO A 53 12.40 13.66 15.49
N TRP A 54 12.54 13.13 14.27
CA TRP A 54 11.46 12.83 13.35
C TRP A 54 11.28 11.32 13.29
N PHE A 55 10.11 10.83 13.67
CA PHE A 55 9.83 9.41 13.80
C PHE A 55 9.23 8.83 12.52
N VAL A 56 9.90 7.79 12.01
CA VAL A 56 9.36 6.92 10.95
C VAL A 56 9.05 5.57 11.60
N ALA A 57 7.78 5.17 11.60
CA ALA A 57 7.33 3.98 12.33
C ALA A 57 6.59 2.99 11.43
N ASN A 58 6.77 1.70 11.72
CA ASN A 58 6.01 0.66 11.04
C ASN A 58 4.50 0.81 11.36
N LEU A 59 3.62 0.39 10.45
CA LEU A 59 2.17 0.52 10.58
C LEU A 59 1.57 -0.05 11.88
N ASP A 60 2.25 -0.97 12.55
CA ASP A 60 1.80 -1.58 13.81
C ASP A 60 2.04 -0.70 15.05
N TRP A 61 2.60 0.50 14.89
CA TRP A 61 2.65 1.55 15.91
C TRP A 61 1.36 2.40 15.97
N LEU A 62 0.21 1.75 15.77
CA LEU A 62 -1.11 2.38 15.75
C LEU A 62 -1.37 3.20 17.01
N GLY A 63 -1.74 4.47 16.84
CA GLY A 63 -2.04 5.38 17.94
C GLY A 63 -0.83 6.04 18.60
N ALA A 64 0.42 5.67 18.25
CA ALA A 64 1.62 6.31 18.81
C ALA A 64 1.87 7.72 18.28
N GLY A 65 1.29 8.07 17.11
CA GLY A 65 1.39 9.39 16.50
C GLY A 65 2.71 9.67 15.78
N ALA A 66 3.23 8.70 15.02
CA ALA A 66 4.49 8.87 14.26
C ALA A 66 4.36 9.97 13.20
N ASP A 67 5.47 10.67 12.95
CA ASP A 67 5.52 11.71 11.92
C ASP A 67 5.24 11.11 10.54
N TRP A 68 5.88 9.97 10.25
CA TRP A 68 5.62 9.16 9.06
C TRP A 68 5.44 7.69 9.37
N ASP A 69 4.62 7.05 8.54
CA ASP A 69 4.41 5.62 8.51
C ASP A 69 5.09 4.97 7.29
N TYR A 70 5.58 3.75 7.51
CA TYR A 70 6.05 2.84 6.47
C TYR A 70 5.59 1.42 6.83
N ARG A 71 5.80 0.46 5.93
CA ARG A 71 5.60 -0.96 6.22
C ARG A 71 6.86 -1.74 5.89
N TRP A 72 7.40 -2.48 6.84
CA TRP A 72 8.45 -3.45 6.56
C TRP A 72 7.92 -4.63 5.73
N GLY A 73 8.75 -5.16 4.84
CA GLY A 73 8.39 -6.22 3.89
C GLY A 73 8.26 -5.73 2.45
N GLY A 74 8.87 -4.59 2.10
CA GLY A 74 8.87 -4.02 0.75
C GLY A 74 9.48 -4.94 -0.32
N SER A 75 10.32 -5.88 0.11
CA SER A 75 10.87 -6.96 -0.73
C SER A 75 9.87 -8.07 -1.07
N ILE A 76 8.79 -8.21 -0.31
CA ILE A 76 7.70 -9.17 -0.57
C ILE A 76 6.55 -8.46 -1.30
N GLN A 77 6.14 -7.31 -0.77
CA GLN A 77 5.10 -6.45 -1.32
C GLN A 77 5.50 -4.99 -1.08
N PRO A 78 5.85 -4.24 -2.14
CA PRO A 78 6.15 -2.81 -2.02
C PRO A 78 4.95 -2.05 -1.45
N THR A 79 5.22 -1.00 -0.69
CA THR A 79 4.17 -0.11 -0.17
C THR A 79 4.56 1.35 -0.40
N PHE A 80 3.53 2.18 -0.59
CA PHE A 80 3.65 3.59 -0.95
C PHE A 80 2.74 4.37 -0.02
N LEU A 81 3.24 4.59 1.21
CA LEU A 81 2.54 5.26 2.31
C LEU A 81 3.11 6.67 2.49
N SER A 82 3.26 7.16 3.73
CA SER A 82 4.05 8.35 4.00
C SER A 82 5.50 8.18 3.52
N ILE A 83 6.03 6.96 3.63
CA ILE A 83 7.34 6.56 3.11
C ILE A 83 7.19 5.33 2.23
N ASN A 84 7.91 5.30 1.11
CA ASN A 84 7.93 4.12 0.25
C ASN A 84 8.81 3.03 0.86
N SER A 85 8.33 1.79 0.85
CA SER A 85 9.14 0.61 1.14
C SER A 85 9.23 -0.26 -0.10
N ILE A 86 10.45 -0.47 -0.59
CA ILE A 86 10.72 -1.29 -1.78
C ILE A 86 11.89 -2.24 -1.55
N GLY A 87 11.95 -3.31 -2.33
CA GLY A 87 13.09 -4.23 -2.31
C GLY A 87 13.15 -5.13 -3.54
N PRO A 88 14.27 -5.83 -3.77
CA PRO A 88 14.49 -6.53 -5.03
C PRO A 88 13.74 -7.85 -5.17
N GLY A 89 13.24 -8.40 -4.06
CA GLY A 89 12.60 -9.70 -3.93
C GLY A 89 12.96 -10.32 -2.58
N PHE A 90 12.42 -11.51 -2.29
CA PHE A 90 12.57 -12.15 -0.98
C PHE A 90 12.70 -13.67 -1.16
N ASP A 91 13.64 -14.30 -0.48
CA ASP A 91 13.74 -15.76 -0.37
C ASP A 91 14.44 -16.14 0.93
N ASN A 92 13.66 -16.61 1.91
CA ASN A 92 14.19 -17.11 3.18
C ASN A 92 14.45 -18.64 3.18
N SER A 93 14.49 -19.29 2.03
CA SER A 93 14.73 -20.74 1.94
C SER A 93 16.10 -21.17 2.47
N GLY A 94 17.07 -20.25 2.50
CA GLY A 94 18.40 -20.45 3.08
C GLY A 94 18.48 -20.19 4.58
N ALA A 95 17.44 -19.64 5.21
CA ALA A 95 17.44 -19.32 6.63
C ALA A 95 17.31 -20.60 7.50
N ILE A 96 18.15 -20.69 8.54
CA ILE A 96 18.17 -21.84 9.46
C ILE A 96 17.41 -21.47 10.74
N GLY A 97 16.53 -22.36 11.19
CA GLY A 97 15.77 -22.17 12.44
C GLY A 97 14.39 -21.51 12.26
N GLU A 98 14.01 -21.27 11.01
CA GLU A 98 12.70 -20.75 10.64
C GLU A 98 11.54 -21.66 11.11
N PRO A 99 10.45 -21.10 11.68
CA PRO A 99 9.26 -21.86 12.01
C PRO A 99 8.72 -22.65 10.81
N LYS A 100 8.16 -23.84 11.06
CA LYS A 100 7.53 -24.61 9.99
C LYS A 100 6.41 -23.78 9.33
N GLY A 101 6.52 -23.58 8.02
CA GLY A 101 5.54 -22.83 7.24
C GLY A 101 5.84 -21.33 7.09
N SER A 102 6.96 -20.81 7.60
CA SER A 102 7.37 -19.41 7.39
C SER A 102 8.12 -19.18 6.07
N ARG A 103 8.24 -20.20 5.20
CA ARG A 103 8.91 -20.05 3.91
C ARG A 103 8.10 -19.12 3.01
N VAL A 104 8.71 -18.02 2.62
CA VAL A 104 8.15 -17.03 1.71
C VAL A 104 9.13 -16.83 0.57
N GLU A 105 8.60 -16.70 -0.64
CA GLU A 105 9.38 -16.46 -1.85
C GLU A 105 8.68 -15.39 -2.69
N ARG A 106 9.45 -14.37 -3.08
CA ARG A 106 9.11 -13.34 -4.05
C ARG A 106 10.24 -13.27 -5.04
N GLU A 107 10.01 -13.83 -6.24
CA GLU A 107 10.99 -13.81 -7.30
C GLU A 107 11.40 -12.38 -7.67
N ARG A 108 12.68 -12.18 -7.96
CA ARG A 108 13.18 -10.88 -8.41
C ARG A 108 12.79 -10.56 -9.86
N GLU A 109 12.27 -11.54 -10.61
CA GLU A 109 11.84 -11.45 -12.02
C GLU A 109 12.91 -10.79 -12.93
N ASP A 110 14.17 -11.20 -12.83
CA ASP A 110 15.30 -10.56 -13.53
C ASP A 110 15.36 -9.02 -13.32
N GLY A 111 15.05 -8.60 -12.09
CA GLY A 111 14.97 -7.21 -11.66
C GLY A 111 13.67 -6.49 -12.04
N LYS A 112 12.72 -7.14 -12.73
CA LYS A 112 11.44 -6.50 -13.09
C LYS A 112 10.64 -6.09 -11.85
N PHE A 113 10.57 -6.95 -10.83
CA PHE A 113 9.90 -6.62 -9.58
C PHE A 113 10.45 -5.33 -8.96
N TYR A 114 11.78 -5.22 -8.86
CA TYR A 114 12.44 -4.04 -8.32
C TYR A 114 12.27 -2.79 -9.20
N ARG A 115 12.33 -2.93 -10.52
CA ARG A 115 12.09 -1.82 -11.46
C ARG A 115 10.69 -1.24 -11.28
N ASN A 116 9.68 -2.10 -11.22
CA ASN A 116 8.29 -1.68 -11.04
C ASN A 116 8.10 -0.95 -9.70
N ALA A 117 8.71 -1.47 -8.62
CA ALA A 117 8.66 -0.83 -7.31
C ALA A 117 9.31 0.57 -7.32
N TRP A 118 10.47 0.71 -7.99
CA TRP A 118 11.12 2.01 -8.16
C TRP A 118 10.28 3.00 -8.99
N GLU A 119 9.68 2.55 -10.09
CA GLU A 119 8.86 3.41 -10.97
C GLU A 119 7.64 3.98 -10.25
N ARG A 120 7.06 3.21 -9.33
CA ARG A 120 6.01 3.65 -8.40
C ARG A 120 6.55 4.57 -7.31
N ALA A 121 7.69 4.23 -6.70
CA ALA A 121 8.31 5.04 -5.65
C ALA A 121 8.67 6.46 -6.15
N LEU A 122 9.11 6.59 -7.40
CA LEU A 122 9.37 7.89 -8.04
C LEU A 122 8.11 8.77 -8.19
N ARG A 123 6.92 8.20 -8.06
CA ARG A 123 5.63 8.86 -8.36
C ARG A 123 4.70 8.98 -7.19
N SER A 124 4.99 8.29 -6.09
CA SER A 124 4.17 8.34 -4.88
C SER A 124 4.17 9.70 -4.19
N GLY A 125 5.11 10.59 -4.54
CA GLY A 125 5.31 11.86 -3.86
C GLY A 125 6.00 11.72 -2.50
N ALA A 126 6.35 10.50 -2.07
CA ALA A 126 6.95 10.29 -0.76
C ALA A 126 8.33 10.98 -0.64
N PRO A 127 8.63 11.62 0.51
CA PRO A 127 9.88 12.33 0.75
C PRO A 127 11.08 11.40 0.90
N LEU A 128 10.86 10.12 1.20
CA LEU A 128 11.89 9.09 1.30
C LEU A 128 11.42 7.78 0.70
N THR A 129 12.38 6.99 0.25
CA THR A 129 12.20 5.59 -0.14
C THR A 129 13.21 4.74 0.63
N VAL A 130 12.71 3.80 1.44
CA VAL A 130 13.56 2.79 2.09
C VAL A 130 13.75 1.61 1.14
N ILE A 131 14.99 1.14 1.06
CA ILE A 131 15.37 -0.03 0.29
C ILE A 131 15.64 -1.15 1.27
N GLU A 132 14.84 -2.20 1.18
CA GLU A 132 14.97 -3.42 1.95
C GLU A 132 15.62 -4.48 1.05
N THR A 133 16.93 -4.72 1.12
CA THR A 133 17.92 -4.21 2.09
C THR A 133 19.30 -4.05 1.46
N TRP A 134 20.27 -3.47 2.19
CA TRP A 134 21.66 -3.51 1.74
C TRP A 134 22.21 -4.94 1.71
N ASN A 135 22.08 -5.71 2.79
CA ASN A 135 22.80 -6.97 2.98
C ASN A 135 22.09 -8.02 3.87
N GLU A 136 20.76 -8.05 3.90
CA GLU A 136 20.01 -9.07 4.65
C GLU A 136 19.94 -10.40 3.89
N LEU A 137 21.13 -11.00 3.68
CA LEU A 137 21.37 -12.18 2.85
C LEU A 137 20.56 -13.42 3.26
N HIS A 138 20.15 -13.50 4.52
CA HIS A 138 19.37 -14.64 5.02
C HIS A 138 17.90 -14.61 4.57
N GLU A 139 17.40 -13.42 4.21
CA GLU A 139 16.08 -13.22 3.61
C GLU A 139 16.15 -13.06 2.09
N GLY A 140 17.35 -13.06 1.50
CA GLY A 140 17.53 -12.88 0.06
C GLY A 140 17.05 -11.51 -0.46
N THR A 141 17.07 -10.47 0.38
CA THR A 141 16.60 -9.11 0.04
C THR A 141 17.72 -8.14 -0.34
N GLU A 142 18.97 -8.59 -0.36
CA GLU A 142 20.14 -7.74 -0.56
C GLU A 142 20.22 -7.07 -1.94
N ILE A 143 20.71 -5.82 -1.95
CA ILE A 143 21.17 -5.11 -3.16
C ILE A 143 22.70 -5.03 -3.28
N CYS A 144 23.44 -5.42 -2.23
CA CYS A 144 24.90 -5.45 -2.28
C CYS A 144 25.40 -6.52 -3.28
N PRO A 145 26.64 -6.40 -3.80
CA PRO A 145 27.11 -7.37 -4.77
C PRO A 145 27.24 -8.79 -4.22
N THR A 146 26.72 -9.77 -4.96
CA THR A 146 26.79 -11.21 -4.64
C THR A 146 27.37 -12.03 -5.79
N VAL A 147 27.60 -13.33 -5.58
CA VAL A 147 28.05 -14.23 -6.66
C VAL A 147 26.94 -14.46 -7.68
N GLU A 148 25.70 -14.51 -7.20
CA GLU A 148 24.49 -14.82 -7.95
C GLU A 148 24.09 -13.67 -8.88
N TYR A 149 24.20 -12.44 -8.39
CA TYR A 149 23.64 -11.25 -9.07
C TYR A 149 24.70 -10.23 -9.49
N GLY A 150 25.98 -10.46 -9.17
CA GLY A 150 27.03 -9.47 -9.39
C GLY A 150 26.65 -8.15 -8.73
N ASP A 151 26.82 -7.03 -9.43
CA ASP A 151 26.43 -5.69 -8.96
C ASP A 151 25.13 -5.17 -9.61
N GLN A 152 24.32 -6.04 -10.23
CA GLN A 152 23.11 -5.67 -10.97
C GLN A 152 22.17 -4.76 -10.16
N TYR A 153 21.82 -5.17 -8.93
CA TYR A 153 20.88 -4.43 -8.09
C TYR A 153 21.46 -3.12 -7.57
N LEU A 154 22.78 -3.07 -7.30
CA LEU A 154 23.47 -1.82 -6.97
C LEU A 154 23.43 -0.82 -8.14
N GLN A 155 23.69 -1.28 -9.36
CA GLN A 155 23.62 -0.44 -10.57
C GLN A 155 22.19 0.05 -10.83
N MET A 156 21.18 -0.80 -10.64
CA MET A 156 19.77 -0.43 -10.76
C MET A 156 19.39 0.65 -9.73
N THR A 157 19.76 0.46 -8.46
CA THR A 157 19.57 1.46 -7.40
C THR A 157 20.23 2.78 -7.75
N ALA A 158 21.49 2.76 -8.21
CA ALA A 158 22.20 3.97 -8.61
C ALA A 158 21.47 4.72 -9.73
N ARG A 159 20.92 4.00 -10.72
CA ARG A 159 20.13 4.59 -11.81
C ARG A 159 18.88 5.29 -11.29
N TYR A 160 18.07 4.62 -10.46
CA TYR A 160 16.82 5.19 -9.96
C TYR A 160 17.04 6.29 -8.92
N VAL A 161 18.07 6.19 -8.08
CA VAL A 161 18.46 7.28 -7.17
C VAL A 161 18.90 8.52 -7.96
N ASN A 162 19.63 8.34 -9.06
CA ASN A 162 19.96 9.45 -9.94
C ASN A 162 18.70 10.05 -10.56
N GLN A 163 17.72 9.24 -10.95
CA GLN A 163 16.44 9.77 -11.44
C GLN A 163 15.68 10.52 -10.33
N TYR A 164 15.51 9.93 -9.16
CA TYR A 164 14.85 10.55 -8.00
C TYR A 164 15.43 11.92 -7.64
N LYS A 165 16.75 12.08 -7.74
CA LYS A 165 17.44 13.35 -7.45
C LYS A 165 17.33 14.40 -8.55
N ASN A 166 17.01 14.01 -9.78
CA ASN A 166 17.04 14.90 -10.95
C ASN A 166 15.66 15.15 -11.59
N ASP A 167 14.68 14.28 -11.35
CA ASP A 167 13.32 14.43 -11.83
C ASP A 167 12.51 15.18 -10.76
N SER A 168 12.16 16.45 -11.02
CA SER A 168 11.38 17.28 -10.10
C SER A 168 9.87 17.05 -10.19
N ASP A 169 9.42 16.31 -11.21
CA ASP A 169 8.01 16.22 -11.57
C ASP A 169 7.50 14.78 -11.46
N SER A 170 6.50 14.58 -10.60
CA SER A 170 5.69 13.36 -10.50
C SER A 170 4.77 13.21 -11.72
N LYS A 171 5.35 12.85 -12.88
CA LYS A 171 4.52 12.52 -14.04
C LYS A 171 3.70 11.25 -13.75
N PRO A 172 2.42 11.18 -14.17
CA PRO A 172 1.61 9.96 -14.07
C PRO A 172 2.31 8.75 -14.70
N LEU A 173 1.99 7.55 -14.21
CA LEU A 173 2.48 6.32 -14.82
C LEU A 173 1.96 6.21 -16.25
N ALA A 174 2.87 6.03 -17.20
CA ALA A 174 2.51 5.86 -18.59
C ALA A 174 1.73 4.56 -18.78
N GLY A 175 0.57 4.62 -19.40
CA GLY A 175 -0.22 3.44 -19.71
C GLY A 175 -1.55 3.73 -20.40
N PRO A 176 -2.32 2.67 -20.70
CA PRO A 176 -3.50 2.74 -21.56
C PRO A 176 -4.68 3.51 -20.96
N PHE A 177 -4.69 3.73 -19.63
CA PHE A 177 -5.77 4.41 -18.92
C PHE A 177 -5.43 5.84 -18.50
N MET A 178 -4.28 6.37 -18.93
CA MET A 178 -3.95 7.78 -18.75
C MET A 178 -5.03 8.70 -19.32
N GLY A 179 -5.47 9.66 -18.52
CA GLY A 179 -6.47 10.67 -18.89
C GLY A 179 -7.89 10.11 -19.07
N LYS A 180 -8.14 8.86 -18.69
CA LYS A 180 -9.51 8.32 -18.65
C LYS A 180 -10.25 8.87 -17.43
N ALA A 181 -11.55 9.10 -17.60
CA ALA A 181 -12.44 9.54 -16.53
C ALA A 181 -12.90 8.37 -15.63
N SER A 182 -12.91 7.15 -16.17
CA SER A 182 -13.28 5.95 -15.43
C SER A 182 -12.54 4.71 -15.89
N VAL A 183 -12.50 3.72 -15.00
CA VAL A 183 -12.08 2.34 -15.25
C VAL A 183 -13.13 1.39 -14.70
N VAL A 184 -13.25 0.22 -15.31
CA VAL A 184 -14.30 -0.72 -14.97
C VAL A 184 -13.77 -2.15 -15.05
N TRP A 185 -14.24 -2.99 -14.13
CA TRP A 185 -14.30 -4.41 -14.32
C TRP A 185 -15.72 -4.75 -14.80
N PRO A 186 -15.95 -4.97 -16.11
CA PRO A 186 -17.28 -4.99 -16.69
C PRO A 186 -18.00 -6.34 -16.53
N GLY A 187 -17.42 -7.28 -15.79
CA GLY A 187 -17.86 -8.67 -15.86
C GLY A 187 -17.73 -9.23 -17.27
N THR A 188 -16.68 -8.88 -18.00
CA THR A 188 -16.33 -9.50 -19.29
C THR A 188 -14.82 -9.74 -19.37
N GLN A 189 -14.35 -10.50 -20.38
CA GLN A 189 -12.91 -10.75 -20.58
C GLN A 189 -12.13 -9.54 -21.13
N ILE A 190 -12.76 -8.38 -21.31
CA ILE A 190 -12.06 -7.17 -21.75
C ILE A 190 -11.66 -6.40 -20.49
N GLU A 191 -10.35 -6.39 -20.20
CA GLU A 191 -9.79 -5.55 -19.15
C GLU A 191 -9.92 -4.07 -19.54
N THR A 192 -10.59 -3.31 -18.68
CA THR A 192 -10.82 -1.87 -18.85
C THR A 192 -10.29 -1.08 -17.65
N GLY A 193 -9.13 -1.51 -17.13
CA GLY A 193 -8.34 -0.78 -16.14
C GLY A 193 -8.65 -1.14 -14.69
N MET A 194 -9.39 -2.22 -14.48
CA MET A 194 -9.65 -2.77 -13.16
C MET A 194 -9.81 -4.30 -13.24
N THR A 195 -9.14 -5.02 -12.35
CA THR A 195 -9.05 -6.48 -12.40
C THR A 195 -9.25 -7.08 -11.00
N PRO A 196 -10.09 -8.13 -10.84
CA PRO A 196 -10.25 -8.76 -9.54
C PRO A 196 -8.98 -9.55 -9.16
N VAL A 197 -8.54 -9.37 -7.92
CA VAL A 197 -7.30 -9.97 -7.40
C VAL A 197 -7.65 -11.09 -6.43
N ASN A 198 -7.01 -12.25 -6.61
CA ASN A 198 -7.18 -13.37 -5.69
C ASN A 198 -6.18 -13.24 -4.54
N ALA A 199 -6.70 -13.09 -3.32
CA ALA A 199 -5.92 -13.04 -2.09
C ALA A 199 -6.34 -14.19 -1.16
N ALA A 200 -5.46 -14.61 -0.25
CA ALA A 200 -5.74 -15.71 0.67
C ALA A 200 -7.00 -15.51 1.52
N ASP A 201 -7.33 -14.25 1.86
CA ASP A 201 -8.55 -13.88 2.58
C ASP A 201 -9.68 -13.36 1.65
N GLY A 202 -9.46 -13.32 0.34
CA GLY A 202 -10.34 -12.75 -0.67
C GLY A 202 -10.71 -13.69 -1.81
N GLU A 203 -10.73 -15.01 -1.56
CA GLU A 203 -11.04 -16.00 -2.59
C GLU A 203 -12.42 -15.74 -3.23
N PHE A 204 -12.47 -15.84 -4.56
CA PHE A 204 -13.70 -15.72 -5.35
C PHE A 204 -13.72 -16.72 -6.50
N ARG A 205 -14.92 -16.95 -7.04
CA ARG A 205 -15.14 -17.80 -8.21
C ARG A 205 -15.71 -16.97 -9.35
N ILE A 206 -15.02 -16.96 -10.50
CA ILE A 206 -15.59 -16.46 -11.75
C ILE A 206 -16.50 -17.52 -12.37
N THR A 207 -17.70 -17.11 -12.77
CA THR A 207 -18.65 -17.94 -13.52
C THR A 207 -19.06 -17.20 -14.79
N GLU A 208 -18.93 -17.84 -15.94
CA GLU A 208 -19.45 -17.33 -17.21
C GLU A 208 -20.95 -17.59 -17.31
N THR A 209 -21.71 -16.56 -17.68
CA THR A 209 -23.16 -16.57 -17.85
C THR A 209 -23.51 -16.04 -19.23
N ALA A 210 -24.79 -16.14 -19.63
CA ALA A 210 -25.25 -15.54 -20.88
C ALA A 210 -25.06 -14.01 -20.94
N ASP A 211 -24.98 -13.36 -19.78
CA ASP A 211 -24.89 -11.91 -19.63
C ASP A 211 -23.44 -11.43 -19.35
N GLY A 212 -22.47 -12.34 -19.27
CA GLY A 212 -21.07 -12.05 -18.95
C GLY A 212 -20.51 -12.86 -17.77
N LEU A 213 -19.33 -12.48 -17.32
CA LEU A 213 -18.64 -12.99 -16.14
C LEU A 213 -19.25 -12.44 -14.84
N LEU A 214 -19.31 -13.31 -13.84
CA LEU A 214 -19.79 -13.02 -12.51
C LEU A 214 -18.74 -13.47 -11.49
N ALA A 215 -18.40 -12.60 -10.55
CA ALA A 215 -17.55 -12.92 -9.41
C ALA A 215 -18.43 -13.26 -8.20
N GLU A 216 -18.33 -14.49 -7.70
CA GLU A 216 -18.99 -14.92 -6.46
C GLU A 216 -17.95 -15.05 -5.35
N MET A 217 -18.09 -14.23 -4.31
CA MET A 217 -17.21 -14.24 -3.14
C MET A 217 -17.29 -15.57 -2.39
N GLN A 218 -16.15 -16.23 -2.22
CA GLN A 218 -15.99 -17.43 -1.39
C GLN A 218 -15.51 -17.10 0.02
N SER A 219 -15.07 -15.86 0.24
CA SER A 219 -14.66 -15.28 1.52
C SER A 219 -15.46 -14.00 1.84
N SER A 220 -14.98 -13.21 2.80
CA SER A 220 -15.53 -11.91 3.20
C SER A 220 -15.08 -10.74 2.33
N TYR A 221 -14.09 -10.96 1.45
CA TYR A 221 -13.49 -9.92 0.61
C TYR A 221 -13.48 -10.31 -0.88
N LEU A 222 -13.59 -9.32 -1.76
CA LEU A 222 -13.27 -9.40 -3.18
C LEU A 222 -12.42 -8.19 -3.55
N TYR A 223 -11.15 -8.41 -3.84
CA TYR A 223 -10.17 -7.36 -4.12
C TYR A 223 -10.17 -6.96 -5.59
N PHE A 224 -9.79 -5.72 -5.86
CA PHE A 224 -9.57 -5.18 -7.19
C PHE A 224 -8.28 -4.36 -7.23
N ASP A 225 -7.48 -4.63 -8.25
CA ASP A 225 -6.33 -3.82 -8.68
C ASP A 225 -6.82 -2.82 -9.72
N VAL A 226 -6.44 -1.55 -9.56
CA VAL A 226 -6.73 -0.46 -10.48
C VAL A 226 -5.46 -0.17 -11.26
N ASP A 227 -5.55 -0.10 -12.59
CA ASP A 227 -4.35 0.14 -13.40
C ASP A 227 -3.70 1.48 -13.04
N ASP A 228 -2.44 1.43 -12.61
CA ASP A 228 -1.70 2.59 -12.10
C ASP A 228 -1.65 3.79 -13.09
N SER A 229 -1.86 3.55 -14.39
CA SER A 229 -1.93 4.63 -15.39
C SER A 229 -3.23 5.42 -15.36
N PHE A 230 -4.29 4.87 -14.76
CA PHE A 230 -5.53 5.59 -14.46
C PHE A 230 -5.36 6.56 -13.30
N ALA A 231 -4.85 6.05 -12.18
CA ALA A 231 -4.58 6.78 -10.95
C ALA A 231 -3.57 5.99 -10.12
N PHE A 232 -2.59 6.68 -9.54
CA PHE A 232 -1.61 6.09 -8.63
C PHE A 232 -1.17 7.15 -7.63
N ALA A 233 -1.22 6.83 -6.34
CA ALA A 233 -0.92 7.76 -5.25
C ALA A 233 -1.62 9.12 -5.40
N THR A 234 -2.85 9.11 -5.93
CA THR A 234 -3.63 10.34 -6.16
C THR A 234 -4.23 10.86 -4.86
N HIS A 235 -4.68 12.10 -4.85
CA HIS A 235 -5.54 12.64 -3.79
C HIS A 235 -6.97 12.89 -4.29
N ASP A 236 -7.26 12.57 -5.55
CA ASP A 236 -8.54 12.87 -6.18
C ASP A 236 -9.70 12.13 -5.49
N PRO A 237 -10.85 12.80 -5.27
CA PRO A 237 -12.07 12.10 -4.89
C PRO A 237 -12.54 11.21 -6.04
N MET A 238 -13.01 10.03 -5.67
CA MET A 238 -13.54 9.05 -6.61
C MET A 238 -14.94 8.62 -6.22
N GLU A 239 -15.68 8.06 -7.16
CA GLU A 239 -16.95 7.39 -6.93
C GLU A 239 -16.87 5.96 -7.46
N ALA A 240 -17.25 4.99 -6.62
CA ALA A 240 -17.31 3.60 -6.99
C ALA A 240 -18.76 3.14 -7.18
N THR A 241 -19.04 2.55 -8.34
CA THR A 241 -20.33 1.95 -8.68
C THR A 241 -20.21 0.43 -8.76
N ILE A 242 -21.04 -0.29 -8.01
CA ILE A 242 -21.08 -1.75 -7.99
C ILE A 242 -22.44 -2.28 -8.43
N GLU A 243 -22.44 -3.30 -9.29
CA GLU A 243 -23.63 -4.08 -9.59
C GLU A 243 -23.58 -5.43 -8.88
N TYR A 244 -24.50 -5.61 -7.94
CA TYR A 244 -24.52 -6.74 -7.01
C TYR A 244 -25.88 -7.45 -7.02
N TYR A 245 -25.86 -8.75 -6.73
CA TYR A 245 -27.09 -9.52 -6.53
C TYR A 245 -27.58 -9.39 -5.10
N ASP A 246 -28.76 -8.82 -4.90
CA ASP A 246 -29.29 -8.47 -3.59
C ASP A 246 -29.76 -9.72 -2.81
N LEU A 247 -28.93 -10.15 -1.87
CA LEU A 247 -29.20 -11.26 -0.96
C LEU A 247 -30.20 -10.86 0.15
N PRO A 248 -30.77 -11.83 0.89
CA PRO A 248 -31.60 -11.56 2.06
C PRO A 248 -30.96 -10.61 3.08
N ASP A 249 -31.77 -9.73 3.64
CA ASP A 249 -31.42 -8.77 4.70
C ASP A 249 -30.68 -9.37 5.91
N ARG A 250 -30.97 -10.63 6.27
CA ARG A 250 -30.25 -11.37 7.32
C ARG A 250 -28.74 -11.50 7.07
N PHE A 251 -28.28 -11.32 5.83
CA PHE A 251 -26.86 -11.31 5.49
C PHE A 251 -26.20 -9.93 5.71
N GLY A 252 -26.98 -8.91 6.08
CA GLY A 252 -26.49 -7.61 6.51
C GLY A 252 -26.28 -6.63 5.36
N ARG A 253 -25.02 -6.33 5.05
CA ARG A 253 -24.63 -5.24 4.17
C ARG A 253 -23.37 -5.57 3.37
N ILE A 254 -23.11 -4.76 2.36
CA ILE A 254 -21.83 -4.69 1.64
C ILE A 254 -21.29 -3.27 1.73
N PHE A 255 -19.97 -3.10 1.61
CA PHE A 255 -19.31 -1.80 1.51
C PHE A 255 -17.95 -1.98 0.82
N ILE A 256 -17.27 -0.89 0.51
CA ILE A 256 -15.92 -0.91 -0.06
C ILE A 256 -14.93 -0.50 1.03
N GLU A 257 -13.83 -1.24 1.15
CA GLU A 257 -12.61 -0.76 1.80
C GLU A 257 -11.61 -0.38 0.71
N TYR A 258 -11.10 0.85 0.73
CA TYR A 258 -10.19 1.35 -0.30
C TYR A 258 -8.92 1.95 0.31
N ASP A 259 -7.86 1.95 -0.49
CA ASP A 259 -6.59 2.59 -0.18
C ASP A 259 -6.75 4.12 -0.23
N SER A 260 -6.54 4.80 0.89
CA SER A 260 -6.78 6.23 1.09
C SER A 260 -5.65 6.90 1.85
N TRP A 261 -5.60 8.23 1.78
CA TRP A 261 -4.70 9.06 2.58
C TRP A 261 -5.22 9.36 4.00
N ASP A 262 -6.38 8.84 4.37
CA ASP A 262 -6.98 9.06 5.68
C ASP A 262 -6.26 8.22 6.75
N ARG A 263 -5.31 8.85 7.43
CA ARG A 263 -4.46 8.19 8.43
C ARG A 263 -5.23 7.76 9.69
N ASP A 264 -6.45 8.28 9.91
CA ASP A 264 -7.30 7.89 11.04
C ASP A 264 -8.11 6.61 10.74
N ALA A 265 -8.23 6.24 9.45
CA ALA A 265 -8.86 4.99 9.05
C ALA A 265 -7.97 3.77 9.29
N ASN A 266 -8.57 2.57 9.22
CA ASN A 266 -7.91 1.30 9.53
C ASN A 266 -6.58 1.15 8.77
N PHE A 267 -5.53 0.79 9.52
CA PHE A 267 -4.17 0.63 9.01
C PHE A 267 -3.66 1.88 8.27
N HIS A 268 -3.86 3.06 8.85
CA HIS A 268 -3.41 4.34 8.27
C HIS A 268 -3.95 4.56 6.85
N GLY A 269 -5.24 4.29 6.66
CA GLY A 269 -5.93 4.56 5.40
C GLY A 269 -5.90 3.45 4.37
N ILE A 270 -5.16 2.35 4.58
CA ILE A 270 -5.10 1.22 3.62
C ILE A 270 -6.49 0.56 3.44
N TYR A 271 -7.31 0.54 4.50
CA TYR A 271 -8.64 -0.06 4.49
C TYR A 271 -9.71 0.93 4.98
N LYS A 272 -9.87 2.06 4.29
CA LYS A 272 -10.91 3.03 4.63
C LYS A 272 -12.28 2.55 4.15
N ASN A 273 -13.26 2.53 5.05
CA ASN A 273 -14.63 2.15 4.70
C ASN A 273 -15.34 3.25 3.89
N SER A 274 -16.09 2.84 2.87
CA SER A 274 -17.16 3.63 2.26
C SER A 274 -18.43 3.63 3.12
N GLU A 275 -19.47 4.30 2.65
CA GLU A 275 -20.82 4.09 3.17
C GLU A 275 -21.28 2.63 3.00
N GLU A 276 -22.10 2.15 3.95
CA GLU A 276 -22.66 0.80 3.93
C GLU A 276 -23.89 0.72 3.01
N ILE A 277 -23.98 -0.37 2.25
CA ILE A 277 -25.08 -0.68 1.34
C ILE A 277 -25.88 -1.85 1.94
N PRO A 278 -27.06 -1.61 2.52
CA PRO A 278 -27.87 -2.67 3.12
C PRO A 278 -28.41 -3.64 2.06
N LEU A 279 -28.35 -4.93 2.37
CA LEU A 279 -29.01 -5.97 1.59
C LEU A 279 -30.50 -5.98 1.95
N THR A 280 -31.36 -6.06 0.94
CA THR A 280 -32.82 -5.88 1.12
C THR A 280 -33.63 -7.16 0.87
N GLY A 281 -33.02 -8.22 0.35
CA GLY A 281 -33.70 -9.47 0.03
C GLY A 281 -34.65 -9.38 -1.16
N SER A 282 -34.39 -8.48 -2.12
CA SER A 282 -35.17 -8.38 -3.36
C SER A 282 -34.91 -9.52 -4.33
N PHE A 283 -33.77 -10.22 -4.20
CA PHE A 283 -33.31 -11.25 -5.14
C PHE A 283 -33.23 -10.74 -6.59
N GLN A 284 -32.89 -9.46 -6.75
CA GLN A 284 -32.66 -8.81 -8.04
C GLN A 284 -31.24 -8.24 -8.09
N TRP A 285 -30.77 -8.00 -9.30
CA TRP A 285 -29.57 -7.18 -9.51
C TRP A 285 -29.87 -5.74 -9.13
N LYS A 286 -29.01 -5.15 -8.30
CA LYS A 286 -29.07 -3.74 -7.89
C LYS A 286 -27.74 -3.07 -8.21
N THR A 287 -27.82 -1.77 -8.43
CA THR A 287 -26.66 -0.88 -8.56
C THR A 287 -26.61 -0.01 -7.32
N ALA A 288 -25.41 0.12 -6.75
CA ALA A 288 -25.13 1.06 -5.68
C ALA A 288 -23.87 1.85 -6.02
N THR A 289 -23.82 3.08 -5.54
CA THR A 289 -22.79 4.05 -5.83
C THR A 289 -22.37 4.68 -4.51
N VAL A 290 -21.06 4.75 -4.25
CA VAL A 290 -20.48 5.28 -3.01
C VAL A 290 -19.30 6.20 -3.30
N GLU A 291 -19.15 7.24 -2.49
CA GLU A 291 -18.04 8.18 -2.56
C GLU A 291 -16.80 7.62 -1.86
N LEU A 292 -15.64 7.85 -2.46
CA LEU A 292 -14.31 7.48 -1.96
C LEU A 292 -13.42 8.74 -1.88
N PRO A 293 -13.60 9.60 -0.86
CA PRO A 293 -12.79 10.80 -0.68
C PRO A 293 -11.32 10.47 -0.39
N SER A 294 -10.41 11.29 -0.93
CA SER A 294 -8.96 11.20 -0.72
C SER A 294 -8.40 9.79 -1.02
N ALA A 295 -8.83 9.22 -2.15
CA ALA A 295 -8.41 7.89 -2.59
C ALA A 295 -6.94 7.90 -3.00
N ARG A 296 -6.11 7.03 -2.41
CA ARG A 296 -4.68 6.91 -2.68
C ARG A 296 -4.40 6.02 -3.89
N LEU A 297 -5.04 4.85 -3.93
CA LEU A 297 -4.89 3.84 -5.01
C LEU A 297 -3.41 3.59 -5.35
N ALA A 298 -2.61 3.20 -4.36
CA ALA A 298 -1.19 2.94 -4.52
C ALA A 298 -0.83 1.51 -4.14
N ASN A 299 -1.69 0.55 -4.50
CA ASN A 299 -1.46 -0.89 -4.36
C ASN A 299 -1.12 -1.35 -2.93
N ASN A 300 -1.62 -0.67 -1.89
CA ASN A 300 -1.24 -0.95 -0.50
C ASN A 300 -2.06 -2.07 0.18
N GLN A 301 -3.20 -2.49 -0.39
CA GLN A 301 -3.95 -3.62 0.16
C GLN A 301 -3.29 -4.96 -0.20
N ASN A 302 -3.79 -6.05 0.37
CA ASN A 302 -3.28 -7.39 0.09
C ASN A 302 -3.17 -7.66 -1.42
N GLU A 303 -2.07 -8.31 -1.82
CA GLU A 303 -1.77 -8.68 -3.21
C GLU A 303 -1.67 -7.48 -4.18
N GLY A 304 -1.40 -6.27 -3.66
CA GLY A 304 -1.26 -5.08 -4.49
C GLY A 304 -2.58 -4.45 -4.92
N ALA A 305 -3.71 -4.84 -4.31
CA ALA A 305 -5.00 -4.26 -4.62
C ALA A 305 -5.14 -2.82 -4.10
N ASP A 306 -6.09 -2.08 -4.68
CA ASP A 306 -6.42 -0.71 -4.30
C ASP A 306 -7.74 -0.60 -3.54
N LEU A 307 -8.64 -1.56 -3.76
CA LEU A 307 -9.91 -1.63 -3.06
C LEU A 307 -10.40 -3.07 -2.93
N ARG A 308 -11.31 -3.29 -1.97
CA ARG A 308 -12.02 -4.55 -1.81
C ARG A 308 -13.48 -4.32 -1.46
N ILE A 309 -14.36 -5.15 -2.02
CA ILE A 309 -15.74 -5.25 -1.56
C ILE A 309 -15.75 -6.13 -0.31
N VAL A 310 -16.30 -5.60 0.77
CA VAL A 310 -16.53 -6.31 2.03
C VAL A 310 -17.98 -6.75 2.08
N GLY A 311 -18.22 -8.03 2.37
CA GLY A 311 -19.59 -8.55 2.38
C GLY A 311 -19.71 -10.01 2.81
N PRO A 312 -20.93 -10.54 2.84
CA PRO A 312 -21.17 -11.94 3.17
C PRO A 312 -20.67 -12.86 2.05
N ARG A 313 -20.18 -14.04 2.44
CA ARG A 313 -19.87 -15.11 1.48
C ARG A 313 -21.09 -15.41 0.58
N GLY A 314 -20.85 -15.55 -0.71
CA GLY A 314 -21.85 -15.84 -1.72
C GLY A 314 -22.50 -14.60 -2.35
N ILE A 315 -22.11 -13.38 -1.94
CA ILE A 315 -22.46 -12.18 -2.70
C ILE A 315 -21.87 -12.30 -4.11
N ARG A 316 -22.63 -11.81 -5.10
CA ARG A 316 -22.27 -11.88 -6.51
C ARG A 316 -22.16 -10.48 -7.08
N ILE A 317 -21.04 -10.22 -7.73
CA ILE A 317 -20.70 -8.95 -8.36
C ILE A 317 -20.52 -9.21 -9.85
N ARG A 318 -21.12 -8.38 -10.69
CA ARG A 318 -20.96 -8.47 -12.15
C ARG A 318 -20.36 -7.21 -12.79
N LYS A 319 -20.23 -6.14 -12.01
CA LYS A 319 -19.58 -4.90 -12.44
C LYS A 319 -19.03 -4.16 -11.23
N VAL A 320 -17.82 -3.62 -11.36
CA VAL A 320 -17.25 -2.59 -10.48
C VAL A 320 -16.68 -1.51 -11.37
N GLU A 321 -17.08 -0.26 -11.16
CA GLU A 321 -16.60 0.90 -11.90
C GLU A 321 -16.11 1.95 -10.94
N LEU A 322 -15.00 2.61 -11.28
CA LEU A 322 -14.42 3.70 -10.52
C LEU A 322 -14.33 4.93 -11.42
N ASN A 323 -14.88 6.05 -10.95
CA ASN A 323 -14.94 7.32 -11.69
C ASN A 323 -14.23 8.41 -10.91
N LYS A 324 -13.52 9.30 -11.61
CA LYS A 324 -13.01 10.56 -11.04
C LYS A 324 -14.17 11.55 -10.91
N THR A 325 -14.44 12.07 -9.71
CA THR A 325 -15.55 13.02 -9.47
C THR A 325 -15.11 14.48 -9.36
N GLY A 326 -13.81 14.74 -9.38
CA GLY A 326 -13.20 16.07 -9.41
C GLY A 326 -11.70 15.96 -9.11
N GLU A 327 -11.01 17.10 -9.10
CA GLU A 327 -9.67 17.21 -8.52
C GLU A 327 -9.85 17.74 -7.09
N GLU A 328 -9.35 17.01 -6.07
CA GLU A 328 -9.16 17.64 -4.76
C GLU A 328 -7.99 18.60 -4.93
N LYS A 329 -8.22 19.90 -4.74
CA LYS A 329 -7.10 20.82 -4.58
C LYS A 329 -6.38 20.43 -3.29
N ASP A 330 -5.08 20.22 -3.41
CA ASP A 330 -4.21 19.92 -2.28
C ASP A 330 -4.50 20.91 -1.13
N PRO A 331 -4.83 20.44 0.09
CA PRO A 331 -5.04 21.33 1.24
C PRO A 331 -3.79 22.13 1.63
N ALA A 332 -2.64 21.89 0.96
CA ALA A 332 -1.41 22.65 1.11
C ALA A 332 -1.22 23.82 0.12
N GLU A 333 -2.19 24.16 -0.74
CA GLU A 333 -2.20 25.43 -1.52
C GLU A 333 -2.71 26.66 -0.75
#